data_AF-A0A7Z9PP66-F1
#
_entry.id   AF-A0A7Z9PP66-F1
#
_cell.length_a   1.000
_cell.length_b   1.000
_cell.length_c   1.000
_cell.angle_alpha   90.00
_cell.angle_beta   90.00
_cell.angle_gamma   90.00
#
_symmetry.space_group_name_H-M   'P 1'
#
loop_
_entity.id
_entity.type
_entity.pdbx_description
1 polymer ?
#
loop_
_entity_poly.entity_id
_entity_poly.type
_entity_poly.pdbx_seq_one_letter_code
_entity_poly.pdbx_strand_id
1 'polypeptide(L)'
;ATGMKELAAIMREAPFGIYVDHPSRGCIYANPALLSIFGLSWSEFKGFGWAKSVFHEDAEWMRRSIEDYEHTLKPNYLTFRVVVEPGQPLKWLNARVHAVLDKDGNHIGSMGLTRDVTKEREFLERVEEGQKLEAVGRLSARLAHDINNLLTALIGNTDIIAREVASELGQSCLSNIYNAFEQARYLTGQLLVLSRNHAVPAGFTELDSELSATRRLLESVVGEGIALKLELAAGKACVPLNKAQLGQIVINLLTNAKDALQEHGEVVLTTAVRNGRVELAVSDHGPGMTQEVFQQAMEPFFTTKEVGKGTGLGLSTVKSLAESADGGVSIESEVGKGTRVLVSLPSLEVQTSLIRPPVKEGMGPPDDHLRVLILEDNDAVRQSLAYSLALYGWEIFSAASLAEARAVVQEMKKLDVIVVDVLLGDGKGTELLDELRALEPDLPAVLCSGFSGDALEGRLDNDYTAFVEKPYRAKEIFEAIGTVRKGKSDNS
;
A
#
# COMPACT_ATOMS: atom_id res chain seq x y z
N ALA A 1 16.62 -5.97 67.52
CA ALA A 1 16.28 -4.56 67.24
C ALA A 1 17.18 -3.95 66.17
N THR A 2 18.50 -4.18 66.20
CA THR A 2 19.47 -3.63 65.23
C THR A 2 19.22 -4.11 63.79
N GLY A 3 19.03 -5.42 63.58
CA GLY A 3 18.81 -5.98 62.23
C GLY A 3 17.52 -5.51 61.52
N MET A 4 16.44 -5.19 62.25
CA MET A 4 15.23 -4.61 61.63
C MET A 4 15.46 -3.16 61.18
N LYS A 5 16.27 -2.39 61.90
CA LYS A 5 16.62 -1.01 61.51
C LYS A 5 17.54 -1.01 60.28
N GLU A 6 18.48 -1.94 60.23
CA GLU A 6 19.38 -2.13 59.08
C GLU A 6 18.61 -2.57 57.84
N LEU A 7 17.72 -3.56 57.95
CA LEU A 7 16.89 -4.01 56.83
C LEU A 7 15.97 -2.91 56.30
N ALA A 8 15.34 -2.14 57.20
CA ALA A 8 14.51 -1.01 56.82
C ALA A 8 15.31 0.09 56.09
N ALA A 9 16.56 0.34 56.51
CA ALA A 9 17.45 1.27 55.80
C ALA A 9 17.79 0.74 54.39
N ILE A 10 18.11 -0.55 54.26
CA ILE A 10 18.43 -1.17 52.96
C ILE A 10 17.22 -1.11 52.02
N MET A 11 16.01 -1.43 52.49
CA MET A 11 14.79 -1.37 51.68
C MET A 11 14.46 0.05 51.24
N ARG A 12 14.78 1.06 52.06
CA ARG A 12 14.55 2.47 51.74
C ARG A 12 15.50 2.97 50.64
N GLU A 13 16.76 2.57 50.68
CA GLU A 13 17.79 3.01 49.70
C GLU A 13 17.84 2.13 48.43
N ALA A 14 16.96 1.13 48.31
CA ALA A 14 16.94 0.25 47.15
C ALA A 14 16.66 1.03 45.85
N PRO A 15 17.39 0.76 44.75
CA PRO A 15 17.28 1.51 43.49
C PRO A 15 16.05 1.14 42.65
N PHE A 16 15.24 0.19 43.12
CA PHE A 16 14.01 -0.25 42.48
C PHE A 16 12.83 -0.01 43.44
N GLY A 17 11.64 0.12 42.87
CA GLY A 17 10.42 0.30 43.66
C GLY A 17 10.12 -0.97 44.45
N ILE A 18 9.99 -0.84 45.77
CA ILE A 18 9.60 -1.93 46.66
C ILE A 18 8.30 -1.53 47.34
N TYR A 19 7.33 -2.45 47.36
CA TYR A 19 6.14 -2.31 48.18
C TYR A 19 5.80 -3.58 48.94
N VAL A 20 5.03 -3.39 50.01
CA VAL A 20 4.39 -4.47 50.76
C VAL A 20 2.91 -4.15 50.88
N ASP A 21 2.10 -5.12 50.48
CA ASP A 21 0.65 -5.09 50.56
C ASP A 21 0.14 -6.01 51.65
N HIS A 22 -0.93 -5.57 52.31
CA HIS A 22 -1.71 -6.38 53.23
C HIS A 22 -3.04 -6.74 52.57
N PRO A 23 -3.54 -7.99 52.69
CA PRO A 23 -4.69 -8.46 51.90
C PRO A 23 -5.94 -7.59 52.06
N SER A 24 -6.21 -7.10 53.27
CA SER A 24 -7.38 -6.26 53.55
C SER A 24 -7.13 -4.74 53.57
N ARG A 25 -5.86 -4.30 53.60
CA ARG A 25 -5.53 -2.87 53.78
C ARG A 25 -4.86 -2.24 52.55
N GLY A 26 -4.55 -3.03 51.54
CA GLY A 26 -3.77 -2.61 50.38
C GLY A 26 -2.32 -2.31 50.78
N CYS A 27 -1.69 -1.36 50.09
CA CYS A 27 -0.30 -1.02 50.29
C CYS A 27 -0.03 -0.42 51.68
N ILE A 28 0.78 -1.11 52.48
CA ILE A 28 1.17 -0.72 53.84
C ILE A 28 2.60 -0.19 53.91
N TYR A 29 3.41 -0.41 52.87
CA TYR A 29 4.74 0.18 52.72
C TYR A 29 5.09 0.38 51.25
N ALA A 30 5.68 1.52 50.93
CA ALA A 30 6.33 1.80 49.65
C ALA A 30 7.65 2.54 49.91
N ASN A 31 8.73 2.14 49.25
CA ASN A 31 10.00 2.84 49.38
C ASN A 31 10.03 4.14 48.55
N PRO A 32 10.97 5.07 48.81
CA PRO A 32 11.09 6.33 48.06
C PRO A 32 11.22 6.15 46.55
N ALA A 33 11.93 5.10 46.09
CA ALA A 33 12.07 4.81 44.66
C ALA A 33 10.70 4.55 44.00
N LEU A 34 9.82 3.78 44.63
CA LEU A 34 8.48 3.51 44.11
C LEU A 34 7.62 4.77 44.07
N LEU A 35 7.64 5.57 45.14
CA LEU A 35 6.90 6.83 45.20
C LEU A 35 7.38 7.80 44.10
N SER A 36 8.68 7.85 43.84
CA SER A 36 9.26 8.65 42.75
C SER A 36 8.88 8.14 41.36
N ILE A 37 8.72 6.83 41.17
CA ILE A 37 8.26 6.26 39.89
C ILE A 37 6.85 6.75 39.57
N PHE A 38 5.95 6.68 40.56
CA PHE A 38 4.55 7.07 40.43
C PHE A 38 4.30 8.58 40.56
N GLY A 39 5.26 9.34 41.09
CA GLY A 39 5.12 10.78 41.35
C GLY A 39 4.12 11.12 42.46
N LEU A 40 3.84 10.16 43.35
CA LEU A 40 2.85 10.31 44.43
C LEU A 40 3.52 10.42 45.80
N SER A 41 2.92 11.18 46.71
CA SER A 41 3.29 11.11 48.13
C SER A 41 2.81 9.78 48.75
N TRP A 42 3.42 9.36 49.88
CA TRP A 42 2.94 8.18 50.62
C TRP A 42 1.45 8.29 51.00
N SER A 43 0.98 9.51 51.30
CA SER A 43 -0.41 9.74 51.69
C SER A 43 -1.41 9.45 50.57
N GLU A 44 -1.01 9.66 49.32
CA GLU A 44 -1.78 9.41 48.11
C GLU A 44 -1.59 7.96 47.61
N PHE A 45 -0.41 7.38 47.83
CA PHE A 45 -0.07 6.03 47.36
C PHE A 45 -0.68 4.91 48.20
N LYS A 46 -0.68 5.07 49.54
CA LYS A 46 -1.04 4.02 50.51
C LYS A 46 -2.42 3.40 50.25
N GLY A 47 -2.59 2.15 50.71
CA GLY A 47 -3.80 1.37 50.46
C GLY A 47 -3.96 1.06 48.98
N PHE A 48 -5.07 1.52 48.39
CA PHE A 48 -5.37 1.34 46.96
C PHE A 48 -5.18 2.63 46.15
N GLY A 49 -4.52 3.65 46.72
CA GLY A 49 -4.40 4.96 46.10
C GLY A 49 -3.59 4.97 44.80
N TRP A 50 -2.58 4.11 44.70
CA TRP A 50 -1.76 3.90 43.50
C TRP A 50 -2.56 3.46 42.26
N ALA A 51 -3.70 2.78 42.45
CA ALA A 51 -4.50 2.24 41.34
C ALA A 51 -5.08 3.35 40.44
N LYS A 52 -5.22 4.57 40.95
CA LYS A 52 -5.69 5.74 40.20
C LYS A 52 -4.71 6.20 39.11
N SER A 53 -3.43 5.86 39.27
CA SER A 53 -2.39 6.19 38.30
C SER A 53 -2.31 5.17 37.17
N VAL A 54 -2.99 4.02 37.26
CA VAL A 54 -2.99 3.01 36.19
C VAL A 54 -3.72 3.60 34.98
N PHE A 55 -3.11 3.45 33.82
CA PHE A 55 -3.71 3.92 32.58
C PHE A 55 -5.05 3.22 32.34
N HIS A 56 -6.06 3.98 31.93
CA HIS A 56 -7.44 3.51 31.89
C HIS A 56 -7.67 2.23 31.09
N GLU A 57 -6.95 2.01 29.99
CA GLU A 57 -7.01 0.76 29.20
C GLU A 57 -6.44 -0.46 29.93
N ASP A 58 -5.47 -0.26 30.82
CA ASP A 58 -4.81 -1.35 31.55
C ASP A 58 -5.56 -1.71 32.85
N ALA A 59 -6.50 -0.87 33.29
CA ALA A 59 -7.16 -0.97 34.59
C ALA A 59 -7.98 -2.27 34.76
N GLU A 60 -8.76 -2.66 33.76
CA GLU A 60 -9.61 -3.86 33.82
C GLU A 60 -8.78 -5.14 33.76
N TRP A 61 -7.73 -5.17 32.93
CA TRP A 61 -6.77 -6.28 32.90
C TRP A 61 -6.05 -6.41 34.25
N MET A 62 -5.57 -5.30 34.80
CA MET A 62 -4.86 -5.27 36.08
C MET A 62 -5.74 -5.78 37.22
N ARG A 63 -7.02 -5.36 37.28
CA ARG A 63 -7.98 -5.84 38.28
C ARG A 63 -8.09 -7.37 38.25
N ARG A 64 -8.25 -7.96 37.05
CA ARG A 64 -8.33 -9.43 36.89
C ARG A 64 -7.04 -10.13 37.28
N SER A 65 -5.89 -9.54 36.95
CA SER A 65 -4.59 -10.12 37.32
C SER A 65 -4.34 -10.09 38.84
N ILE A 66 -4.87 -9.10 39.55
CA ILE A 66 -4.84 -9.04 41.02
C ILE A 66 -5.75 -10.13 41.61
N GLU A 67 -6.98 -10.26 41.11
CA GLU A 67 -7.93 -11.29 41.55
C GLU A 67 -7.36 -12.71 41.36
N ASP A 68 -6.79 -13.00 40.19
CA ASP A 68 -6.17 -14.31 39.92
C ASP A 68 -4.95 -14.57 40.84
N TYR A 69 -4.17 -13.54 41.13
CA TYR A 69 -3.06 -13.64 42.07
C TYR A 69 -3.53 -13.93 43.51
N GLU A 70 -4.60 -13.27 43.98
CA GLU A 70 -5.17 -13.52 45.31
C GLU A 70 -5.69 -14.96 45.46
N HIS A 71 -6.20 -15.56 44.39
CA HIS A 71 -6.65 -16.95 44.39
C HIS A 71 -5.50 -17.96 44.29
N THR A 72 -4.47 -17.67 43.50
CA THR A 72 -3.40 -18.65 43.19
C THR A 72 -2.17 -18.53 44.08
N LEU A 73 -1.90 -17.33 44.60
CA LEU A 73 -0.68 -16.93 45.32
C LEU A 73 0.63 -17.25 44.58
N LYS A 74 0.56 -17.50 43.26
CA LYS A 74 1.73 -17.76 42.42
C LYS A 74 2.45 -16.46 42.07
N PRO A 75 3.77 -16.48 41.86
CA PRO A 75 4.50 -15.29 41.42
C PRO A 75 3.87 -14.70 40.15
N ASN A 76 3.47 -13.43 40.21
CA ASN A 76 2.84 -12.74 39.09
C ASN A 76 3.80 -11.70 38.49
N TYR A 77 3.79 -11.58 37.18
CA TYR A 77 4.57 -10.63 36.40
C TYR A 77 3.61 -9.73 35.63
N LEU A 78 3.64 -8.44 35.95
CA LEU A 78 2.73 -7.45 35.41
C LEU A 78 3.53 -6.42 34.62
N THR A 79 3.11 -6.14 33.40
CA THR A 79 3.59 -5.01 32.61
C THR A 79 2.41 -4.08 32.37
N PHE A 80 2.52 -2.82 32.81
CA PHE A 80 1.41 -1.87 32.72
C PHE A 80 1.88 -0.44 32.61
N ARG A 81 0.98 0.43 32.15
CA ARG A 81 1.22 1.86 31.99
C ARG A 81 0.66 2.63 33.18
N VAL A 82 1.41 3.66 33.58
CA VAL A 82 0.94 4.64 34.56
C VAL A 82 0.99 6.06 34.02
N VAL A 83 0.01 6.85 34.43
CA VAL A 83 -0.06 8.29 34.27
C VAL A 83 0.47 8.92 35.55
N VAL A 84 1.65 9.55 35.46
CA VAL A 84 2.27 10.25 36.59
C VAL A 84 1.59 11.60 36.81
N GLU A 85 1.42 12.37 35.73
CA GLU A 85 0.70 13.64 35.72
C GLU A 85 -0.11 13.77 34.42
N PRO A 86 -1.29 14.43 34.45
CA PRO A 86 -2.05 14.72 33.23
C PRO A 86 -1.20 15.49 32.21
N GLY A 87 -1.02 14.94 31.02
CA GLY A 87 -0.25 15.54 29.94
C GLY A 87 1.24 15.16 29.89
N GLN A 88 1.76 14.41 30.87
CA GLN A 88 3.08 13.80 30.76
C GLN A 88 3.03 12.46 29.98
N PRO A 89 4.12 12.07 29.31
CA PRO A 89 4.21 10.77 28.65
C PRO A 89 4.00 9.62 29.65
N LEU A 90 3.33 8.56 29.19
CA LEU A 90 3.06 7.37 29.98
C LEU A 90 4.37 6.70 30.39
N LYS A 91 4.43 6.21 31.63
CA LYS A 91 5.53 5.35 32.06
C LYS A 91 5.13 3.88 31.97
N TRP A 92 6.03 3.06 31.46
CA TRP A 92 5.89 1.61 31.44
C TRP A 92 6.54 1.02 32.68
N LEU A 93 5.77 0.26 33.45
CA LEU A 93 6.22 -0.40 34.66
C LEU A 93 6.17 -1.91 34.50
N ASN A 94 7.24 -2.58 34.92
CA ASN A 94 7.24 -4.01 35.18
C ASN A 94 7.19 -4.24 36.68
N ALA A 95 6.14 -4.89 37.16
CA ALA A 95 6.01 -5.32 38.54
C ALA A 95 6.10 -6.84 38.66
N ARG A 96 6.79 -7.31 39.69
CA ARG A 96 6.85 -8.72 40.06
C ARG A 96 6.39 -8.87 41.49
N VAL A 97 5.39 -9.70 41.72
CA VAL A 97 4.71 -9.83 43.02
C VAL A 97 4.88 -11.23 43.57
N HIS A 98 5.20 -11.35 44.87
CA HIS A 98 5.30 -12.62 45.57
C HIS A 98 4.46 -12.59 46.85
N ALA A 99 3.86 -13.73 47.17
CA ALA A 99 3.13 -13.89 48.43
C ALA A 99 4.13 -13.97 49.59
N VAL A 100 3.80 -13.31 50.70
CA VAL A 100 4.49 -13.41 51.98
C VAL A 100 3.63 -14.30 52.87
N LEU A 101 4.22 -15.42 53.30
CA LEU A 101 3.59 -16.40 54.16
C LEU A 101 4.20 -16.31 55.57
N ASP A 102 3.41 -16.58 56.59
CA ASP A 102 3.94 -16.82 57.93
C ASP A 102 4.60 -18.20 58.03
N LYS A 103 5.16 -18.49 59.22
CA LYS A 103 5.80 -19.77 59.54
C LYS A 103 4.86 -20.99 59.46
N ASP A 104 3.55 -20.76 59.53
CA ASP A 104 2.50 -21.78 59.52
C ASP A 104 1.90 -21.93 58.10
N GLY A 105 2.41 -21.18 57.12
CA GLY A 105 1.99 -21.21 55.72
C GLY A 105 0.80 -20.31 55.38
N ASN A 106 0.31 -19.49 56.33
CA ASN A 106 -0.80 -18.58 56.07
C ASN A 106 -0.34 -17.34 55.30
N HIS A 107 -1.15 -16.90 54.35
CA HIS A 107 -0.89 -15.67 53.60
C HIS A 107 -1.09 -14.44 54.49
N ILE A 108 -0.02 -13.69 54.72
CA ILE A 108 -0.01 -12.49 55.58
C ILE A 108 0.17 -11.19 54.79
N GLY A 109 0.41 -11.28 53.49
CA GLY A 109 0.58 -10.14 52.60
C GLY A 109 1.36 -10.49 51.35
N SER A 110 1.71 -9.46 50.58
CA SER A 110 2.45 -9.62 49.34
C SER A 110 3.55 -8.60 49.27
N MET A 111 4.67 -8.97 48.64
CA MET A 111 5.79 -8.07 48.42
C MET A 111 6.04 -7.99 46.93
N GLY A 112 6.15 -6.76 46.42
CA GLY A 112 6.38 -6.52 45.02
C GLY A 112 7.61 -5.67 44.75
N LEU A 113 8.17 -5.91 43.57
CA LEU A 113 9.28 -5.19 42.98
C LEU A 113 8.80 -4.55 41.70
N THR A 114 8.94 -3.24 41.58
CA THR A 114 8.51 -2.48 40.40
C THR A 114 9.68 -1.74 39.79
N ARG A 115 9.83 -1.86 38.48
CA ARG A 115 10.85 -1.17 37.69
C ARG A 115 10.20 -0.35 36.60
N ASP A 116 10.63 0.90 36.48
CA ASP A 116 10.37 1.73 35.30
C ASP A 116 11.22 1.20 34.14
N VAL A 117 10.55 0.77 33.07
CA VAL A 117 11.16 0.22 31.86
C VAL A 117 10.91 1.11 30.64
N THR A 118 10.51 2.36 30.86
CA THR A 118 10.14 3.30 29.79
C THR A 118 11.31 3.54 28.84
N LYS A 119 12.49 3.85 29.37
CA LYS A 119 13.69 4.14 28.55
C LYS A 119 14.16 2.91 27.78
N GLU A 120 14.11 1.74 28.40
CA GLU A 120 14.48 0.47 27.78
C GLU A 120 13.54 0.14 26.62
N ARG A 121 12.23 0.36 26.78
CA ARG A 121 11.26 0.20 25.69
C ARG A 121 11.47 1.21 24.57
N GLU A 122 11.61 2.50 24.90
CA GLU A 122 11.89 3.53 23.90
C GLU A 122 13.19 3.25 23.13
N PHE A 123 14.18 2.64 23.76
CA PHE A 123 15.42 2.23 23.10
C PHE A 123 15.19 1.03 22.18
N LEU A 124 14.46 0.01 22.62
CA LEU A 124 14.10 -1.14 21.80
C LEU A 124 13.27 -0.73 20.58
N GLU A 125 12.30 0.16 20.76
CA GLU A 125 11.48 0.73 19.67
C GLU A 125 12.36 1.50 18.68
N ARG A 126 13.29 2.33 19.17
CA ARG A 126 14.28 3.03 18.31
C ARG A 126 15.20 2.07 17.56
N VAL A 127 15.60 0.96 18.18
CA VAL A 127 16.41 -0.08 17.53
C VAL A 127 15.59 -0.79 16.45
N GLU A 128 14.32 -1.11 16.73
CA GLU A 128 13.41 -1.73 15.76
C GLU A 128 13.14 -0.79 14.56
N GLU A 129 12.91 0.50 14.81
CA GLU A 129 12.81 1.53 13.77
C GLU A 129 14.11 1.66 12.96
N GLY A 130 15.27 1.62 13.63
CA GLY A 130 16.57 1.63 12.97
C GLY A 130 16.80 0.41 12.07
N GLN A 131 16.41 -0.78 12.52
CA GLN A 131 16.46 -2.01 11.72
C GLN A 131 15.52 -1.95 10.52
N LYS A 132 14.32 -1.38 10.69
CA LYS A 132 13.39 -1.11 9.58
C LYS A 132 14.03 -0.17 8.55
N LEU A 133 14.67 0.91 9.00
CA LEU A 133 15.37 1.85 8.12
C LEU A 133 16.58 1.21 7.40
N GLU A 134 17.35 0.36 8.07
CA GLU A 134 18.46 -0.37 7.43
C GLU A 134 17.94 -1.35 6.37
N ALA A 135 16.84 -2.05 6.65
CA ALA A 135 16.18 -2.94 5.70
C ALA A 135 15.65 -2.18 4.48
N VAL A 136 15.01 -1.02 4.69
CA VAL A 136 14.58 -0.10 3.62
C VAL A 136 15.78 0.39 2.80
N GLY A 137 16.91 0.72 3.44
CA GLY A 137 18.13 1.13 2.77
C GLY A 137 18.74 0.03 1.89
N ARG A 138 18.80 -1.21 2.37
CA ARG A 138 19.25 -2.37 1.57
C ARG A 138 18.30 -2.68 0.42
N LEU A 139 17.00 -2.56 0.63
CA LEU A 139 16.01 -2.69 -0.45
C LEU A 139 16.22 -1.60 -1.51
N SER A 140 16.39 -0.35 -1.08
CA SER A 140 16.59 0.81 -1.97
C SER A 140 17.85 0.66 -2.83
N ALA A 141 18.95 0.15 -2.27
CA ALA A 141 20.18 -0.09 -3.01
C ALA A 141 20.01 -1.20 -4.07
N ARG A 142 19.30 -2.29 -3.74
CA ARG A 142 19.00 -3.37 -4.70
C ARG A 142 18.03 -2.88 -5.79
N LEU A 143 17.02 -2.12 -5.41
CA LEU A 143 16.05 -1.55 -6.34
C LEU A 143 16.68 -0.53 -7.29
N ALA A 144 17.60 0.31 -6.81
CA ALA A 144 18.37 1.22 -7.65
C ALA A 144 19.21 0.46 -8.68
N HIS A 145 19.82 -0.65 -8.26
CA HIS A 145 20.54 -1.53 -9.18
C HIS A 145 19.61 -2.14 -10.24
N ASP A 146 18.43 -2.59 -9.86
CA ASP A 146 17.47 -3.18 -10.80
C ASP A 146 16.88 -2.14 -11.76
N ILE A 147 16.59 -0.93 -11.30
CA ILE A 147 16.21 0.21 -12.16
C ILE A 147 17.34 0.54 -13.14
N ASN A 148 18.59 0.60 -12.68
CA ASN A 148 19.73 0.85 -13.55
C ASN A 148 19.92 -0.24 -14.61
N ASN A 149 19.64 -1.51 -14.27
CA ASN A 149 19.68 -2.61 -15.24
C ASN A 149 18.60 -2.46 -16.31
N LEU A 150 17.39 -2.05 -15.93
CA LEU A 150 16.29 -1.79 -16.86
C LEU A 150 16.57 -0.57 -17.75
N LEU A 151 17.12 0.51 -17.19
CA LEU A 151 17.57 1.67 -17.95
C LEU A 151 18.67 1.29 -18.95
N THR A 152 19.60 0.43 -18.55
CA THR A 152 20.67 -0.09 -19.44
C THR A 152 20.08 -0.92 -20.59
N ALA A 153 19.10 -1.78 -20.30
CA ALA A 153 18.39 -2.56 -21.32
C ALA A 153 17.57 -1.68 -22.27
N LEU A 154 16.90 -0.64 -21.74
CA LEU A 154 16.18 0.34 -22.55
C LEU A 154 17.13 1.06 -23.51
N ILE A 155 18.25 1.59 -23.01
CA ILE A 155 19.28 2.26 -23.82
C ILE A 155 19.82 1.32 -24.91
N GLY A 156 20.18 0.09 -24.56
CA GLY A 156 20.76 -0.87 -25.51
C GLY A 156 19.79 -1.26 -26.63
N ASN A 157 18.51 -1.47 -26.31
CA ASN A 157 17.51 -1.82 -27.32
C ASN A 157 17.13 -0.61 -28.17
N THR A 158 17.08 0.61 -27.62
CA THR A 158 16.86 1.83 -28.42
C THR A 158 18.02 2.11 -29.38
N ASP A 159 19.26 1.82 -28.97
CA ASP A 159 20.45 1.93 -29.82
C ASP A 159 20.43 0.94 -30.99
N ILE A 160 19.86 -0.26 -30.80
CA ILE A 160 19.73 -1.27 -31.86
C ILE A 160 18.62 -0.90 -32.84
N ILE A 161 17.45 -0.46 -32.34
CA ILE A 161 16.34 0.01 -33.19
C ILE A 161 16.76 1.22 -34.02
N ALA A 162 17.53 2.15 -33.43
CA ALA A 162 18.05 3.32 -34.13
C ALA A 162 18.99 2.95 -35.29
N ARG A 163 19.54 1.73 -35.32
CA ARG A 163 20.48 1.26 -36.34
C ARG A 163 19.87 0.41 -37.44
N GLU A 164 18.72 -0.23 -37.22
CA GLU A 164 18.07 -1.11 -38.20
C GLU A 164 16.54 -1.02 -38.12
N VAL A 165 15.95 -0.13 -38.92
CA VAL A 165 14.49 -0.08 -39.08
C VAL A 165 14.08 -0.96 -40.26
N ALA A 166 13.26 -1.99 -39.96
CA ALA A 166 12.54 -2.95 -40.82
C ALA A 166 13.00 -4.44 -40.80
N SER A 167 13.72 -4.93 -39.79
CA SER A 167 14.03 -6.37 -39.62
C SER A 167 13.32 -7.00 -38.40
N GLU A 168 13.22 -8.33 -38.36
CA GLU A 168 12.70 -9.10 -37.19
C GLU A 168 13.44 -8.75 -35.88
N LEU A 169 14.71 -8.33 -35.97
CA LEU A 169 15.50 -7.85 -34.84
C LEU A 169 14.92 -6.55 -34.24
N GLY A 170 14.39 -5.65 -35.06
CA GLY A 170 13.72 -4.43 -34.59
C GLY A 170 12.43 -4.71 -33.81
N GLN A 171 11.64 -5.70 -34.25
CA GLN A 171 10.44 -6.11 -33.50
C GLN A 171 10.78 -6.79 -32.16
N SER A 172 11.83 -7.61 -32.13
CA SER A 172 12.33 -8.22 -30.89
C SER A 172 12.84 -7.15 -29.90
N CYS A 173 13.58 -6.14 -30.39
CA CYS A 173 14.04 -5.03 -29.56
C CYS A 173 12.88 -4.17 -29.01
N LEU A 174 11.82 -3.94 -29.80
CA LEU A 174 10.61 -3.25 -29.32
C LEU A 174 9.90 -4.02 -28.20
N SER A 175 9.80 -5.34 -28.34
CA SER A 175 9.25 -6.22 -27.30
C SER A 175 10.09 -6.15 -26.01
N ASN A 176 11.42 -6.14 -26.13
CA ASN A 176 12.33 -6.04 -24.99
C ASN A 176 12.25 -4.68 -24.28
N ILE A 177 12.10 -3.58 -25.03
CA ILE A 177 11.86 -2.24 -24.47
C ILE A 177 10.56 -2.22 -23.68
N TYR A 178 9.48 -2.76 -24.26
CA TYR A 178 8.18 -2.82 -23.61
C TYR A 178 8.22 -3.62 -22.30
N ASN A 179 8.88 -4.79 -22.31
CA ASN A 179 9.04 -5.62 -21.12
C ASN A 179 9.88 -4.93 -20.02
N ALA A 180 10.96 -4.24 -20.40
CA ALA A 180 11.79 -3.47 -19.46
C ALA A 180 11.00 -2.29 -18.84
N PHE A 181 10.14 -1.64 -19.61
CA PHE A 181 9.27 -0.57 -19.14
C PHE A 181 8.22 -1.07 -18.16
N GLU A 182 7.56 -2.19 -18.45
CA GLU A 182 6.59 -2.82 -17.54
C GLU A 182 7.25 -3.27 -16.23
N GLN A 183 8.48 -3.80 -16.27
CA GLN A 183 9.25 -4.12 -15.07
C GLN A 183 9.65 -2.88 -14.26
N ALA A 184 10.04 -1.78 -14.92
CA ALA A 184 10.40 -0.54 -14.23
C ALA A 184 9.18 0.05 -13.51
N ARG A 185 8.01 0.03 -14.18
CA ARG A 185 6.72 0.44 -13.63
C ARG A 185 6.31 -0.40 -12.42
N TYR A 186 6.53 -1.71 -12.48
CA TYR A 186 6.29 -2.63 -11.36
C TYR A 186 7.16 -2.29 -10.13
N LEU A 187 8.47 -2.08 -10.33
CA LEU A 187 9.40 -1.78 -9.23
C LEU A 187 9.17 -0.40 -8.60
N THR A 188 8.82 0.61 -9.40
CA THR A 188 8.42 1.93 -8.89
C THR A 188 7.10 1.87 -8.12
N GLY A 189 6.15 1.04 -8.55
CA GLY A 189 4.93 0.74 -7.78
C GLY A 189 5.23 0.14 -6.41
N GLN A 190 6.19 -0.79 -6.31
CA GLN A 190 6.61 -1.38 -5.03
C GLN A 190 7.28 -0.36 -4.09
N LEU A 191 8.05 0.59 -4.63
CA LEU A 191 8.68 1.67 -3.85
C LEU A 191 7.65 2.62 -3.22
N LEU A 192 6.61 2.97 -3.96
CA LEU A 192 5.56 3.88 -3.49
C LEU A 192 4.69 3.24 -2.39
N VAL A 193 4.45 1.92 -2.47
CA VAL A 193 3.75 1.15 -1.44
C VAL A 193 4.55 1.08 -0.13
N LEU A 194 5.89 1.07 -0.19
CA LEU A 194 6.76 1.09 1.00
C LEU A 194 6.93 2.49 1.62
N SER A 195 6.65 3.56 0.88
CA SER A 195 6.98 4.92 1.28
C SER A 195 5.88 5.66 2.06
N ARG A 196 4.59 5.27 2.00
CA ARG A 196 3.52 6.02 2.69
C ARG A 196 2.30 5.20 3.13
N ASN A 197 1.89 5.43 4.39
CA ASN A 197 0.55 5.20 4.97
C ASN A 197 -0.53 6.12 4.36
N HIS A 198 -0.75 6.13 3.05
CA HIS A 198 -1.87 6.91 2.48
C HIS A 198 -2.75 6.07 1.55
N ALA A 199 -4.05 6.19 1.78
CA ALA A 199 -5.13 5.57 1.05
C ALA A 199 -5.04 5.85 -0.46
N VAL A 200 -4.98 4.77 -1.23
CA VAL A 200 -5.09 4.77 -2.70
C VAL A 200 -6.57 5.05 -3.07
N PRO A 201 -6.88 5.80 -4.13
CA PRO A 201 -8.27 6.15 -4.47
C PRO A 201 -9.13 4.90 -4.75
N ALA A 202 -10.39 4.95 -4.31
CA ALA A 202 -11.39 3.91 -4.53
C ALA A 202 -11.71 3.78 -6.04
N GLY A 203 -11.23 2.70 -6.66
CA GLY A 203 -11.68 2.25 -7.98
C GLY A 203 -12.38 0.89 -7.85
N PHE A 204 -13.21 0.54 -8.82
CA PHE A 204 -13.79 -0.79 -8.91
C PHE A 204 -13.44 -1.45 -10.25
N THR A 205 -13.30 -2.78 -10.23
CA THR A 205 -12.93 -3.57 -11.42
C THR A 205 -13.86 -4.76 -11.56
N GLU A 206 -14.36 -4.98 -12.78
CA GLU A 206 -15.06 -6.22 -13.15
C GLU A 206 -14.04 -7.35 -13.23
N LEU A 207 -14.11 -8.29 -12.27
CA LEU A 207 -13.03 -9.22 -11.97
C LEU A 207 -12.68 -10.14 -13.17
N ASP A 208 -13.66 -10.86 -13.69
CA ASP A 208 -13.44 -11.87 -14.74
C ASP A 208 -13.03 -11.23 -16.08
N SER A 209 -13.56 -10.04 -16.36
CA SER A 209 -13.26 -9.28 -17.57
C SER A 209 -11.78 -8.84 -17.59
N GLU A 210 -11.29 -8.30 -16.47
CA GLU A 210 -9.89 -7.86 -16.36
C GLU A 210 -8.92 -9.05 -16.38
N LEU A 211 -9.23 -10.13 -15.68
CA LEU A 211 -8.41 -11.37 -15.70
C LEU A 211 -8.35 -11.99 -17.09
N SER A 212 -9.47 -11.96 -17.83
CA SER A 212 -9.51 -12.43 -19.22
C SER A 212 -8.69 -11.54 -20.14
N ALA A 213 -8.78 -10.21 -19.99
CA ALA A 213 -8.06 -9.24 -20.80
C ALA A 213 -6.54 -9.31 -20.58
N THR A 214 -6.10 -9.61 -19.35
CA THR A 214 -4.69 -9.68 -18.96
C THR A 214 -4.09 -11.08 -19.10
N ARG A 215 -4.83 -12.09 -19.58
CA ARG A 215 -4.40 -13.49 -19.66
C ARG A 215 -2.98 -13.69 -20.21
N ARG A 216 -2.63 -13.06 -21.34
CA ARG A 216 -1.30 -13.22 -21.97
C ARG A 216 -0.16 -12.73 -21.06
N LEU A 217 -0.40 -11.66 -20.31
CA LEU A 217 0.56 -11.15 -19.34
C LEU A 217 0.72 -12.14 -18.17
N LEU A 218 -0.39 -12.67 -17.66
CA LEU A 218 -0.37 -13.65 -16.57
C LEU A 218 0.37 -14.94 -16.96
N GLU A 219 0.16 -15.42 -18.20
CA GLU A 219 0.90 -16.55 -18.78
C GLU A 219 2.41 -16.26 -18.86
N SER A 220 2.79 -15.03 -19.26
CA SER A 220 4.20 -14.62 -19.30
C SER A 220 4.85 -14.56 -17.91
N VAL A 221 4.12 -14.14 -16.87
CA VAL A 221 4.63 -14.11 -15.48
C VAL A 221 4.93 -15.52 -14.99
N VAL A 222 4.02 -16.46 -15.25
CA VAL A 222 4.15 -17.87 -14.87
C VAL A 222 5.30 -18.55 -15.64
N GLY A 223 5.44 -18.27 -16.94
CA GLY A 223 6.54 -18.75 -17.80
C GLY A 223 6.22 -20.02 -18.59
N GLU A 224 7.08 -20.35 -19.56
CA GLU A 224 6.80 -21.40 -20.57
C GLU A 224 6.75 -22.84 -20.02
N GLY A 225 7.23 -23.07 -18.78
CA GLY A 225 7.27 -24.38 -18.15
C GLY A 225 6.05 -24.75 -17.30
N ILE A 226 5.17 -23.79 -16.98
CA ILE A 226 4.05 -23.98 -16.04
C ILE A 226 2.73 -23.60 -16.75
N ALA A 227 1.76 -24.51 -16.73
CA ALA A 227 0.44 -24.27 -17.31
C ALA A 227 -0.42 -23.37 -16.41
N LEU A 228 -0.91 -22.25 -16.93
CA LEU A 228 -1.88 -21.41 -16.24
C LEU A 228 -3.30 -21.73 -16.70
N LYS A 229 -4.15 -22.18 -15.77
CA LYS A 229 -5.56 -22.45 -16.01
C LYS A 229 -6.42 -21.38 -15.34
N LEU A 230 -7.30 -20.73 -16.11
CA LEU A 230 -8.26 -19.74 -15.61
C LEU A 230 -9.66 -20.38 -15.55
N GLU A 231 -10.23 -20.49 -14.36
CA GLU A 231 -11.61 -20.95 -14.13
C GLU A 231 -12.42 -19.78 -13.55
N LEU A 232 -12.93 -18.94 -14.45
CA LEU A 232 -13.59 -17.69 -14.08
C LEU A 232 -15.10 -17.90 -13.94
N ALA A 233 -15.64 -17.70 -12.74
CA ALA A 233 -17.06 -17.89 -12.42
C ALA A 233 -17.64 -16.77 -11.52
N ALA A 234 -17.01 -15.60 -11.50
CA ALA A 234 -17.56 -14.41 -10.83
C ALA A 234 -18.50 -13.59 -11.73
N GLY A 235 -18.54 -13.86 -13.04
CA GLY A 235 -19.43 -13.19 -13.98
C GLY A 235 -19.13 -11.69 -14.08
N LYS A 236 -20.14 -10.86 -13.82
CA LYS A 236 -20.01 -9.38 -13.85
C LYS A 236 -19.74 -8.76 -12.47
N ALA A 237 -19.32 -9.57 -11.50
CA ALA A 237 -19.06 -9.05 -10.16
C ALA A 237 -17.91 -8.02 -10.19
N CYS A 238 -18.17 -6.87 -9.58
CA CYS A 238 -17.18 -5.83 -9.41
C CYS A 238 -16.60 -5.89 -8.00
N VAL A 239 -15.29 -5.68 -7.88
CA VAL A 239 -14.58 -5.58 -6.59
C VAL A 239 -14.08 -4.16 -6.38
N PRO A 240 -13.97 -3.66 -5.12
CA PRO A 240 -13.47 -2.31 -4.82
C PRO A 240 -11.94 -2.24 -4.91
N LEU A 241 -11.40 -2.68 -6.04
CA LEU A 241 -10.00 -2.56 -6.40
C LEU A 241 -9.93 -1.93 -7.78
N ASN A 242 -8.97 -1.04 -8.01
CA ASN A 242 -8.62 -0.63 -9.36
C ASN A 242 -7.81 -1.72 -10.08
N LYS A 243 -7.66 -1.60 -11.40
CA LYS A 243 -6.98 -2.62 -12.23
C LYS A 243 -5.53 -2.87 -11.79
N ALA A 244 -4.82 -1.83 -11.36
CA ALA A 244 -3.44 -1.95 -10.91
C ALA A 244 -3.35 -2.75 -9.60
N GLN A 245 -4.22 -2.47 -8.63
CA GLN A 245 -4.29 -3.20 -7.35
C GLN A 245 -4.68 -4.66 -7.56
N LEU A 246 -5.68 -4.92 -8.42
CA LEU A 246 -6.08 -6.29 -8.78
C LEU A 246 -4.92 -7.03 -9.46
N GLY A 247 -4.28 -6.39 -10.44
CA GLY A 247 -3.11 -6.96 -11.12
C GLY A 247 -1.96 -7.26 -10.14
N GLN A 248 -1.71 -6.39 -9.17
CA GLN A 248 -0.68 -6.59 -8.15
C GLN A 248 -0.98 -7.80 -7.26
N ILE A 249 -2.24 -7.99 -6.85
CA ILE A 249 -2.66 -9.18 -6.09
C ILE A 249 -2.38 -10.44 -6.92
N VAL A 250 -2.86 -10.48 -8.16
CA VAL A 250 -2.76 -11.66 -9.03
C VAL A 250 -1.30 -11.99 -9.35
N ILE A 251 -0.48 -11.00 -9.71
CA ILE A 251 0.95 -11.20 -10.01
C ILE A 251 1.70 -11.75 -8.80
N ASN A 252 1.45 -11.21 -7.61
CA ASN A 252 2.09 -11.68 -6.37
C ASN A 252 1.74 -13.15 -6.07
N LEU A 253 0.46 -13.53 -6.26
CA LEU A 253 0.02 -14.91 -6.06
C LEU A 253 0.62 -15.85 -7.10
N LEU A 254 0.61 -15.47 -8.38
CA LEU A 254 1.17 -16.28 -9.47
C LEU A 254 2.70 -16.45 -9.35
N THR A 255 3.41 -15.40 -8.93
CA THR A 255 4.87 -15.47 -8.71
C THR A 255 5.20 -16.42 -7.56
N ASN A 256 4.42 -16.38 -6.47
CA ASN A 256 4.59 -17.32 -5.36
C ASN A 256 4.31 -18.78 -5.79
N ALA A 257 3.25 -19.01 -6.57
CA ALA A 257 2.90 -20.32 -7.10
C ALA A 257 3.98 -20.87 -8.05
N LYS A 258 4.46 -20.02 -8.96
CA LYS A 258 5.59 -20.34 -9.86
C LYS A 258 6.83 -20.74 -9.08
N ASP A 259 7.23 -19.92 -8.12
CA ASP A 259 8.45 -20.17 -7.35
C ASP A 259 8.34 -21.46 -6.50
N ALA A 260 7.12 -21.85 -6.09
CA ALA A 260 6.88 -23.11 -5.41
C ALA A 260 6.97 -24.33 -6.35
N LEU A 261 6.54 -24.20 -7.61
CA LEU A 261 6.57 -25.24 -8.64
C LEU A 261 7.94 -25.41 -9.32
N GLN A 262 8.83 -24.43 -9.18
CA GLN A 262 10.14 -24.36 -9.83
C GLN A 262 10.03 -24.25 -11.37
N GLU A 263 10.18 -25.36 -12.11
CA GLU A 263 10.25 -25.33 -13.58
C GLU A 263 9.01 -25.91 -14.28
N HIS A 264 8.26 -26.82 -13.63
CA HIS A 264 7.13 -27.51 -14.26
C HIS A 264 5.93 -27.65 -13.32
N GLY A 265 4.73 -27.47 -13.86
CA GLY A 265 3.50 -27.69 -13.10
C GLY A 265 2.28 -27.00 -13.70
N GLU A 266 1.24 -26.90 -12.89
CA GLU A 266 -0.02 -26.24 -13.19
C GLU A 266 -0.38 -25.29 -12.04
N VAL A 267 -0.77 -24.08 -12.42
CA VAL A 267 -1.35 -23.08 -11.52
C VAL A 267 -2.79 -22.85 -11.95
N VAL A 268 -3.72 -22.95 -11.01
CA VAL A 268 -5.14 -22.72 -11.26
C VAL A 268 -5.58 -21.44 -10.58
N LEU A 269 -6.06 -20.48 -11.36
CA LEU A 269 -6.70 -19.26 -10.88
C LEU A 269 -8.21 -19.41 -11.03
N THR A 270 -8.92 -19.31 -9.91
CA THR A 270 -10.37 -19.47 -9.83
C THR A 270 -11.02 -18.19 -9.33
N THR A 271 -12.19 -17.86 -9.86
CA THR A 271 -13.05 -16.79 -9.32
C THR A 271 -14.46 -17.33 -9.06
N ALA A 272 -15.11 -16.85 -8.00
CA ALA A 272 -16.48 -17.22 -7.68
C ALA A 272 -17.19 -16.11 -6.89
N VAL A 273 -18.52 -16.05 -6.97
CA VAL A 273 -19.32 -15.27 -6.02
C VAL A 273 -19.95 -16.25 -5.02
N ARG A 274 -19.66 -16.07 -3.72
CA ARG A 274 -20.22 -16.88 -2.63
C ARG A 274 -20.66 -16.00 -1.48
N ASN A 275 -21.87 -16.21 -0.98
CA ASN A 275 -22.44 -15.49 0.17
C ASN A 275 -22.33 -13.94 0.05
N GLY A 276 -22.50 -13.40 -1.16
CA GLY A 276 -22.39 -11.95 -1.41
C GLY A 276 -20.97 -11.39 -1.45
N ARG A 277 -19.94 -12.25 -1.41
CA ARG A 277 -18.53 -11.88 -1.57
C ARG A 277 -17.95 -12.47 -2.85
N VAL A 278 -16.98 -11.76 -3.42
CA VAL A 278 -16.20 -12.22 -4.57
C VAL A 278 -14.94 -12.89 -4.05
N GLU A 279 -14.75 -14.14 -4.44
CA GLU A 279 -13.59 -14.96 -4.11
C GLU A 279 -12.66 -15.04 -5.32
N LEU A 280 -11.38 -14.70 -5.13
CA LEU A 280 -10.29 -14.93 -6.06
C LEU A 280 -9.32 -15.90 -5.39
N ALA A 281 -9.06 -17.06 -5.98
CA ALA A 281 -8.10 -18.01 -5.42
C ALA A 281 -7.07 -18.46 -6.46
N VAL A 282 -5.83 -18.59 -6.02
CA VAL A 282 -4.72 -19.17 -6.78
C VAL A 282 -4.27 -20.43 -6.05
N SER A 283 -4.23 -21.54 -6.78
CA SER A 283 -3.81 -22.85 -6.28
C SER A 283 -2.63 -23.37 -7.09
N ASP A 284 -1.63 -23.89 -6.39
CA ASP A 284 -0.51 -24.65 -6.95
C ASP A 284 -0.46 -26.05 -6.34
N HIS A 285 0.26 -26.95 -7.01
CA HIS A 285 0.56 -28.30 -6.52
C HIS A 285 2.04 -28.44 -6.09
N GLY A 286 2.63 -27.34 -5.60
CA GLY A 286 4.01 -27.31 -5.13
C GLY A 286 4.23 -28.09 -3.81
N PRO A 287 5.38 -27.90 -3.14
CA PRO A 287 5.72 -28.65 -1.93
C PRO A 287 4.87 -28.27 -0.71
N GLY A 288 4.05 -27.22 -0.77
CA GLY A 288 3.29 -26.71 0.37
C GLY A 288 4.17 -26.07 1.45
N MET A 289 3.57 -25.70 2.57
CA MET A 289 4.21 -25.04 3.71
C MET A 289 4.25 -25.95 4.94
N THR A 290 5.34 -25.90 5.72
CA THR A 290 5.35 -26.47 7.08
C THR A 290 4.55 -25.59 8.03
N GLN A 291 4.20 -26.11 9.21
CA GLN A 291 3.42 -25.35 10.19
C GLN A 291 4.11 -24.06 10.62
N GLU A 292 5.44 -24.07 10.74
CA GLU A 292 6.25 -22.90 11.11
C GLU A 292 6.21 -21.83 10.01
N VAL A 293 6.38 -22.27 8.75
CA VAL A 293 6.31 -21.37 7.58
C VAL A 293 4.91 -20.79 7.42
N PHE A 294 3.87 -21.60 7.61
CA PHE A 294 2.48 -21.17 7.49
C PHE A 294 2.12 -20.05 8.47
N GLN A 295 2.58 -20.13 9.73
CA GLN A 295 2.32 -19.10 10.75
C GLN A 295 2.99 -17.76 10.41
N GLN A 296 4.12 -17.79 9.71
CA GLN A 296 4.91 -16.60 9.38
C GLN A 296 4.74 -16.14 7.92
N ALA A 297 4.07 -16.92 7.07
CA ALA A 297 3.97 -16.68 5.62
C ALA A 297 3.35 -15.31 5.25
N MET A 298 2.53 -14.74 6.14
CA MET A 298 1.91 -13.43 5.96
C MET A 298 2.66 -12.29 6.65
N GLU A 299 3.72 -12.58 7.41
CA GLU A 299 4.55 -11.54 8.03
C GLU A 299 5.37 -10.82 6.95
N PRO A 300 5.44 -9.48 6.99
CA PRO A 300 6.31 -8.71 6.09
C PRO A 300 7.76 -9.18 6.19
N PHE A 301 8.44 -9.28 5.05
CA PHE A 301 9.85 -9.69 4.91
C PHE A 301 10.17 -11.16 5.22
N PHE A 302 9.17 -11.95 5.62
CA PHE A 302 9.37 -13.39 5.80
C PHE A 302 9.52 -14.09 4.45
N THR A 303 10.60 -14.83 4.26
CA THR A 303 10.87 -15.61 3.05
C THR A 303 11.67 -16.87 3.39
N THR A 304 11.26 -18.00 2.82
CA THR A 304 12.00 -19.27 2.90
C THR A 304 13.04 -19.43 1.79
N LYS A 305 13.13 -18.45 0.88
CA LYS A 305 14.04 -18.45 -0.28
C LYS A 305 15.43 -17.93 0.08
N GLU A 306 16.43 -18.33 -0.69
CA GLU A 306 17.81 -17.85 -0.57
C GLU A 306 17.89 -16.31 -0.60
N VAL A 307 18.86 -15.76 0.14
CA VAL A 307 19.11 -14.31 0.22
C VAL A 307 19.30 -13.73 -1.17
N GLY A 308 18.33 -12.93 -1.63
CA GLY A 308 18.34 -12.32 -2.97
C GLY A 308 17.27 -12.80 -3.93
N LYS A 309 16.64 -13.96 -3.69
CA LYS A 309 15.61 -14.55 -4.59
C LYS A 309 14.16 -14.35 -4.12
N GLY A 310 13.96 -13.83 -2.91
CA GLY A 310 12.63 -13.52 -2.38
C GLY A 310 12.64 -12.22 -1.58
N THR A 311 11.68 -11.34 -1.85
CA THR A 311 11.50 -10.08 -1.11
C THR A 311 10.75 -10.26 0.21
N GLY A 312 10.02 -11.38 0.37
CA GLY A 312 9.14 -11.61 1.53
C GLY A 312 7.96 -10.64 1.62
N LEU A 313 7.69 -9.87 0.56
CA LEU A 313 6.65 -8.83 0.53
C LEU A 313 5.38 -9.26 -0.24
N GLY A 314 5.43 -10.37 -0.97
CA GLY A 314 4.33 -10.76 -1.86
C GLY A 314 3.01 -10.98 -1.13
N LEU A 315 2.98 -11.90 -0.15
CA LEU A 315 1.76 -12.23 0.60
C LEU A 315 1.31 -11.13 1.56
N SER A 316 2.25 -10.39 2.16
CA SER A 316 1.92 -9.24 3.01
C SER A 316 1.31 -8.09 2.20
N THR A 317 1.77 -7.85 0.97
CA THR A 317 1.14 -6.89 0.05
C THR A 317 -0.27 -7.31 -0.36
N VAL A 318 -0.48 -8.60 -0.65
CA VAL A 318 -1.81 -9.14 -0.97
C VAL A 318 -2.77 -8.93 0.21
N LYS A 319 -2.30 -9.19 1.44
CA LYS A 319 -3.07 -8.94 2.67
C LYS A 319 -3.44 -7.47 2.83
N SER A 320 -2.48 -6.56 2.76
CA SER A 320 -2.73 -5.13 2.91
C SER A 320 -3.68 -4.57 1.86
N LEU A 321 -3.56 -5.02 0.60
CA LEU A 321 -4.48 -4.60 -0.48
C LEU A 321 -5.89 -5.14 -0.26
N ALA A 322 -6.02 -6.40 0.15
CA ALA A 322 -7.33 -6.98 0.46
C ALA A 322 -7.98 -6.28 1.65
N GLU A 323 -7.26 -6.04 2.75
CA GLU A 323 -7.75 -5.32 3.93
C GLU A 323 -8.16 -3.87 3.59
N SER A 324 -7.39 -3.19 2.74
CA SER A 324 -7.73 -1.83 2.26
C SER A 324 -9.04 -1.78 1.45
N ALA A 325 -9.48 -2.92 0.94
CA ALA A 325 -10.67 -3.10 0.12
C ALA A 325 -11.84 -3.76 0.89
N ASP A 326 -11.79 -3.71 2.24
CA ASP A 326 -12.75 -4.37 3.14
C ASP A 326 -12.85 -5.90 2.90
N GLY A 327 -11.70 -6.45 2.51
CA GLY A 327 -11.48 -7.85 2.18
C GLY A 327 -10.67 -8.61 3.22
N GLY A 328 -10.46 -9.89 2.93
CA GLY A 328 -9.60 -10.76 3.74
C GLY A 328 -8.83 -11.76 2.87
N VAL A 329 -7.78 -12.33 3.44
CA VAL A 329 -6.95 -13.35 2.79
C VAL A 329 -6.85 -14.57 3.70
N SER A 330 -7.05 -15.76 3.14
CA SER A 330 -6.85 -17.03 3.82
C SER A 330 -5.94 -17.94 3.01
N ILE A 331 -5.09 -18.70 3.70
CA ILE A 331 -4.15 -19.64 3.08
C ILE A 331 -4.52 -21.04 3.55
N GLU A 332 -4.56 -21.97 2.62
CA GLU A 332 -4.71 -23.42 2.83
C GLU A 332 -3.45 -24.06 2.24
N SER A 333 -2.61 -24.68 3.05
CA SER A 333 -1.38 -25.33 2.57
C SER A 333 -1.11 -26.59 3.38
N GLU A 334 -0.75 -27.67 2.69
CA GLU A 334 -0.30 -28.92 3.31
C GLU A 334 0.98 -29.38 2.64
N VAL A 335 1.94 -29.85 3.44
CA VAL A 335 3.22 -30.37 2.93
C VAL A 335 2.97 -31.50 1.92
N GLY A 336 3.48 -31.33 0.71
CA GLY A 336 3.36 -32.28 -0.40
C GLY A 336 2.05 -32.24 -1.18
N LYS A 337 1.10 -31.35 -0.85
CA LYS A 337 -0.16 -31.18 -1.59
C LYS A 337 -0.29 -29.83 -2.31
N GLY A 338 0.58 -28.87 -1.99
CA GLY A 338 0.57 -27.53 -2.59
C GLY A 338 -0.06 -26.48 -1.70
N THR A 339 -0.25 -25.29 -2.27
CA THR A 339 -0.80 -24.14 -1.56
C THR A 339 -1.97 -23.54 -2.33
N ARG A 340 -3.00 -23.15 -1.60
CA ARG A 340 -4.14 -22.38 -2.10
C ARG A 340 -4.26 -21.09 -1.28
N VAL A 341 -4.22 -19.96 -1.98
CA VAL A 341 -4.43 -18.64 -1.37
C VAL A 341 -5.74 -18.08 -1.88
N LEU A 342 -6.65 -17.75 -0.97
CA LEU A 342 -7.97 -17.21 -1.23
C LEU A 342 -8.06 -15.76 -0.76
N VAL A 343 -8.44 -14.87 -1.66
CA VAL A 343 -8.74 -13.46 -1.41
C VAL A 343 -10.25 -13.27 -1.50
N SER A 344 -10.87 -12.76 -0.43
CA SER A 344 -12.32 -12.54 -0.34
C SER A 344 -12.62 -11.05 -0.25
N LEU A 345 -13.31 -10.51 -1.25
CA LEU A 345 -13.63 -9.09 -1.40
C LEU A 345 -15.15 -8.88 -1.37
N PRO A 346 -15.66 -7.72 -0.92
CA PRO A 346 -17.08 -7.42 -1.04
C PRO A 346 -17.47 -7.30 -2.52
N SER A 347 -18.64 -7.84 -2.87
CA SER A 347 -19.20 -7.70 -4.22
C SER A 347 -19.92 -6.37 -4.35
N LEU A 348 -19.55 -5.57 -5.34
CA LEU A 348 -20.29 -4.37 -5.72
C LEU A 348 -21.33 -4.73 -6.78
N GLU A 349 -22.61 -4.54 -6.44
CA GLU A 349 -23.68 -4.54 -7.44
C GLU A 349 -23.66 -3.21 -8.19
N VAL A 350 -22.93 -3.16 -9.30
CA VAL A 350 -23.06 -2.07 -10.25
C VAL A 350 -24.36 -2.32 -11.03
N GLN A 351 -25.41 -1.56 -10.72
CA GLN A 351 -26.59 -1.49 -11.60
C GLN A 351 -26.12 -1.00 -12.96
N THR A 352 -25.94 -1.95 -13.87
CA THR A 352 -25.64 -1.65 -15.26
C THR A 352 -26.90 -1.09 -15.91
N SER A 353 -27.06 0.23 -15.89
CA SER A 353 -27.72 0.90 -17.00
C SER A 353 -26.86 0.63 -18.23
N LEU A 354 -27.19 -0.42 -18.96
CA LEU A 354 -26.61 -0.78 -20.25
C LEU A 354 -26.84 0.38 -21.23
N ILE A 355 -25.93 1.34 -21.26
CA ILE A 355 -25.62 2.05 -22.50
C ILE A 355 -24.67 1.12 -23.23
N ARG A 356 -25.22 0.22 -24.05
CA ARG A 356 -24.43 -0.44 -25.09
C ARG A 356 -23.80 0.68 -25.94
N PRO A 357 -22.47 0.76 -26.08
CA PRO A 357 -21.94 1.42 -27.25
C PRO A 357 -22.50 0.64 -28.45
N PRO A 358 -23.06 1.31 -29.47
CA PRO A 358 -23.40 0.60 -30.69
C PRO A 358 -22.12 -0.03 -31.21
N VAL A 359 -22.18 -1.31 -31.57
CA VAL A 359 -21.20 -1.90 -32.48
C VAL A 359 -21.22 -1.04 -33.73
N LYS A 360 -20.16 -0.27 -33.96
CA LYS A 360 -19.83 0.25 -35.28
C LYS A 360 -18.65 -0.55 -35.81
N GLU A 361 -18.97 -1.45 -36.72
CA GLU A 361 -18.13 -1.66 -37.89
C GLU A 361 -17.88 -0.28 -38.54
N GLY A 362 -16.63 0.03 -38.84
CA GLY A 362 -16.20 1.27 -39.45
C GLY A 362 -15.27 2.09 -38.55
N MET A 363 -13.97 2.07 -38.86
CA MET A 363 -13.06 3.16 -38.49
C MET A 363 -13.67 4.49 -38.96
N GLY A 364 -14.01 5.37 -38.00
CA GLY A 364 -14.36 6.79 -38.18
C GLY A 364 -15.84 7.15 -38.41
N PRO A 365 -16.41 8.08 -37.62
CA PRO A 365 -17.38 9.06 -38.10
C PRO A 365 -16.72 10.44 -38.32
N PRO A 366 -17.38 11.35 -39.07
CA PRO A 366 -16.77 12.31 -39.98
C PRO A 366 -16.29 13.59 -39.29
N ASP A 367 -14.99 13.83 -39.33
CA ASP A 367 -14.37 15.16 -39.31
C ASP A 367 -12.89 14.94 -39.61
N ASP A 368 -12.57 14.86 -40.90
CA ASP A 368 -11.30 14.34 -41.41
C ASP A 368 -10.06 15.22 -41.13
N HIS A 369 -10.18 16.36 -40.43
CA HIS A 369 -9.06 17.31 -40.27
C HIS A 369 -9.14 18.11 -38.95
N LEU A 370 -9.00 17.45 -37.79
CA LEU A 370 -8.91 18.18 -36.51
C LEU A 370 -7.55 18.83 -36.34
N ARG A 371 -7.53 20.08 -35.88
CA ARG A 371 -6.34 20.78 -35.42
C ARG A 371 -6.18 20.61 -33.92
N VAL A 372 -5.19 19.83 -33.51
CA VAL A 372 -4.91 19.54 -32.11
C VAL A 372 -3.60 20.17 -31.70
N LEU A 373 -3.61 20.98 -30.64
CA LEU A 373 -2.39 21.50 -30.02
C LEU A 373 -2.01 20.64 -28.82
N ILE A 374 -0.79 20.15 -28.78
CA ILE A 374 -0.20 19.42 -27.65
C ILE A 374 0.80 20.34 -26.95
N LEU A 375 0.60 20.57 -25.66
CA LEU A 375 1.53 21.29 -24.78
C LEU A 375 2.09 20.33 -23.73
N GLU A 376 3.36 19.97 -23.88
CA GLU A 376 4.08 18.98 -23.06
C GLU A 376 5.56 19.32 -23.07
N ASP A 377 6.20 19.51 -21.91
CA ASP A 377 7.61 19.94 -21.83
C ASP A 377 8.59 18.79 -22.13
N ASN A 378 8.18 17.54 -21.94
CA ASN A 378 8.98 16.38 -22.25
C ASN A 378 8.95 16.03 -23.75
N ASP A 379 10.09 16.19 -24.42
CA ASP A 379 10.25 15.92 -25.85
C ASP A 379 9.80 14.51 -26.29
N ALA A 380 10.12 13.48 -25.51
CA ALA A 380 9.79 12.09 -25.87
C ALA A 380 8.28 11.83 -25.77
N VAL A 381 7.63 12.34 -24.72
CA VAL A 381 6.17 12.24 -24.54
C VAL A 381 5.45 13.04 -25.61
N ARG A 382 5.89 14.28 -25.86
CA ARG A 382 5.32 15.18 -26.87
C ARG A 382 5.40 14.58 -28.26
N GLN A 383 6.56 14.07 -28.67
CA GLN A 383 6.75 13.45 -29.99
C GLN A 383 5.95 12.15 -30.14
N SER A 384 5.93 11.30 -29.11
CA SER A 384 5.18 10.04 -29.13
C SER A 384 3.68 10.27 -29.24
N LEU A 385 3.14 11.22 -28.47
CA LEU A 385 1.73 11.57 -28.50
C LEU A 385 1.36 12.23 -29.83
N ALA A 386 2.19 13.16 -30.32
CA ALA A 386 1.98 13.82 -31.61
C ALA A 386 1.94 12.82 -32.76
N TYR A 387 2.91 11.89 -32.81
CA TYR A 387 2.94 10.83 -33.80
C TYR A 387 1.70 9.95 -33.72
N SER A 388 1.32 9.52 -32.52
CA SER A 388 0.17 8.63 -32.32
C SER A 388 -1.15 9.29 -32.71
N LEU A 389 -1.35 10.57 -32.41
CA LEU A 389 -2.55 11.31 -32.78
C LEU A 389 -2.60 11.64 -34.28
N ALA A 390 -1.45 11.90 -34.92
CA ALA A 390 -1.36 12.13 -36.35
C ALA A 390 -1.79 10.90 -37.19
N LEU A 391 -1.60 9.68 -36.66
CA LEU A 391 -2.08 8.44 -37.31
C LEU A 391 -3.61 8.37 -37.46
N TYR A 392 -4.36 9.19 -36.72
CA TYR A 392 -5.81 9.32 -36.85
C TYR A 392 -6.23 10.37 -37.89
N GLY A 393 -5.28 10.93 -38.66
CA GLY A 393 -5.55 11.92 -39.71
C GLY A 393 -5.68 13.36 -39.22
N TRP A 394 -5.33 13.63 -37.96
CA TRP A 394 -5.40 14.96 -37.35
C TRP A 394 -4.16 15.80 -37.65
N GLU A 395 -4.35 17.10 -37.82
CA GLU A 395 -3.29 18.09 -37.95
C GLU A 395 -2.78 18.45 -36.55
N ILE A 396 -1.59 17.94 -36.20
CA ILE A 396 -1.02 18.10 -34.87
C ILE A 396 -0.05 19.27 -34.84
N PHE A 397 -0.25 20.16 -33.87
CA PHE A 397 0.66 21.21 -33.49
C PHE A 397 1.22 20.86 -32.11
N SER A 398 2.50 21.12 -31.88
CA SER A 398 3.14 20.78 -30.61
C SER A 398 3.96 21.95 -30.10
N ALA A 399 3.93 22.18 -28.79
CA ALA A 399 4.75 23.17 -28.11
C ALA A 399 5.37 22.58 -26.84
N ALA A 400 6.62 22.92 -26.57
CA ALA A 400 7.37 22.52 -25.38
C ALA A 400 7.18 23.47 -24.19
N SER A 401 6.59 24.65 -24.43
CA SER A 401 6.47 25.73 -23.45
C SER A 401 5.22 26.56 -23.70
N LEU A 402 4.74 27.29 -22.68
CA LEU A 402 3.62 28.23 -22.80
C LEU A 402 3.92 29.32 -23.83
N ALA A 403 5.17 29.82 -23.87
CA ALA A 403 5.59 30.84 -24.83
C ALA A 403 5.46 30.36 -26.28
N GLU A 404 5.94 29.14 -26.56
CA GLU A 404 5.83 28.51 -27.88
C GLU A 404 4.38 28.23 -28.24
N ALA A 405 3.58 27.73 -27.29
CA ALA A 405 2.16 27.47 -27.51
C ALA A 405 1.40 28.73 -27.89
N ARG A 406 1.68 29.87 -27.24
CA ARG A 406 1.08 31.17 -27.59
C ARG A 406 1.45 31.61 -29.01
N ALA A 407 2.71 31.43 -29.42
CA ALA A 407 3.14 31.75 -30.78
C ALA A 407 2.43 30.87 -31.82
N VAL A 408 2.36 29.56 -31.56
CA VAL A 408 1.65 28.60 -32.42
C VAL A 408 0.17 28.96 -32.56
N VAL A 409 -0.53 29.27 -31.46
CA VAL A 409 -1.95 29.63 -31.52
C VAL A 409 -2.18 30.94 -32.28
N GLN A 410 -1.30 31.94 -32.18
CA GLN A 410 -1.43 33.19 -32.92
C GLN A 410 -1.37 33.01 -34.45
N GLU A 411 -0.59 32.03 -34.91
CA GLU A 411 -0.47 31.71 -36.34
C GLU A 411 -1.60 30.80 -36.84
N MET A 412 -2.31 30.12 -35.92
CA MET A 412 -3.42 29.23 -36.24
C MET A 412 -4.72 30.00 -36.48
N LYS A 413 -5.38 29.71 -37.61
CA LYS A 413 -6.72 30.29 -37.91
C LYS A 413 -7.84 29.70 -37.06
N LYS A 414 -7.67 28.47 -36.55
CA LYS A 414 -8.65 27.72 -35.77
C LYS A 414 -7.95 26.60 -35.02
N LEU A 415 -8.29 26.43 -33.74
CA LEU A 415 -7.87 25.32 -32.90
C LEU A 415 -9.12 24.50 -32.53
N ASP A 416 -9.11 23.19 -32.77
CA ASP A 416 -10.28 22.36 -32.50
C ASP A 416 -10.22 21.73 -31.11
N VAL A 417 -9.02 21.37 -30.63
CA VAL A 417 -8.80 20.75 -29.32
C VAL A 417 -7.40 21.07 -28.81
N ILE A 418 -7.25 21.22 -27.49
CA ILE A 418 -5.94 21.33 -26.85
C ILE A 418 -5.71 20.17 -25.86
N VAL A 419 -4.51 19.59 -25.87
CA VAL A 419 -4.03 18.61 -24.89
C VAL A 419 -2.91 19.28 -24.12
N VAL A 420 -3.05 19.40 -22.80
CA VAL A 420 -2.18 20.25 -21.97
C VAL A 420 -1.69 19.52 -20.75
N ASP A 421 -0.37 19.46 -20.57
CA ASP A 421 0.21 19.14 -19.27
C ASP A 421 0.00 20.29 -18.28
N VAL A 422 -0.51 19.98 -17.10
CA VAL A 422 -0.88 20.97 -16.08
C VAL A 422 0.37 21.63 -15.48
N LEU A 423 1.46 20.89 -15.34
CA LEU A 423 2.72 21.37 -14.77
C LEU A 423 3.78 21.41 -15.87
N LEU A 424 4.23 22.61 -16.23
CA LEU A 424 5.29 22.82 -17.23
C LEU A 424 6.46 23.56 -16.58
N GLY A 425 7.65 23.43 -17.16
CA GLY A 425 8.84 24.14 -16.68
C GLY A 425 8.72 25.67 -16.63
N ASP A 426 7.83 26.28 -17.43
CA ASP A 426 7.64 27.72 -17.53
C ASP A 426 6.30 28.24 -16.96
N GLY A 427 5.49 27.38 -16.33
CA GLY A 427 4.24 27.78 -15.67
C GLY A 427 3.20 26.66 -15.58
N LYS A 428 1.94 27.04 -15.31
CA LYS A 428 0.82 26.08 -15.30
C LYS A 428 0.14 26.06 -16.65
N GLY A 429 0.07 24.91 -17.30
CA GLY A 429 -0.61 24.74 -18.60
C GLY A 429 -2.07 25.25 -18.60
N THR A 430 -2.73 25.15 -17.45
CA THR A 430 -4.10 25.65 -17.28
C THR A 430 -4.26 27.16 -17.44
N GLU A 431 -3.21 27.96 -17.27
CA GLU A 431 -3.26 29.41 -17.50
C GLU A 431 -3.48 29.73 -19.00
N LEU A 432 -2.81 28.99 -19.89
CA LEU A 432 -3.04 29.10 -21.33
C LEU A 432 -4.47 28.70 -21.69
N LEU A 433 -5.01 27.64 -21.06
CA LEU A 433 -6.39 27.22 -21.33
C LEU A 433 -7.39 28.32 -20.96
N ASP A 434 -7.21 29.01 -19.84
CA ASP A 434 -8.07 30.14 -19.45
C ASP A 434 -7.96 31.30 -20.43
N GLU A 435 -6.74 31.64 -20.88
CA GLU A 435 -6.50 32.68 -21.90
C GLU A 435 -7.24 32.36 -23.20
N LEU A 436 -7.19 31.10 -23.66
CA LEU A 436 -7.88 30.65 -24.87
C LEU A 436 -9.40 30.63 -24.69
N ARG A 437 -9.90 30.22 -23.52
CA ARG A 437 -11.34 30.19 -23.23
C ARG A 437 -11.96 31.57 -23.02
N ALA A 438 -11.16 32.60 -22.73
CA ALA A 438 -11.64 33.97 -22.78
C ALA A 438 -12.05 34.40 -24.20
N LEU A 439 -11.50 33.74 -25.24
CA LEU A 439 -11.79 33.99 -26.65
C LEU A 439 -12.79 32.96 -27.23
N GLU A 440 -12.62 31.68 -26.89
CA GLU A 440 -13.50 30.58 -27.29
C GLU A 440 -13.92 29.75 -26.05
N PRO A 441 -15.02 30.13 -25.37
CA PRO A 441 -15.45 29.50 -24.11
C PRO A 441 -15.62 27.98 -24.19
N ASP A 442 -16.03 27.49 -25.36
CA ASP A 442 -16.34 26.08 -25.62
C ASP A 442 -15.15 25.32 -26.26
N LEU A 443 -13.92 25.83 -26.09
CA LEU A 443 -12.72 25.15 -26.57
C LEU A 443 -12.55 23.81 -25.82
N PRO A 444 -12.60 22.66 -26.54
CA PRO A 444 -12.39 21.36 -25.94
C PRO A 444 -10.93 21.21 -25.47
N ALA A 445 -10.76 20.71 -24.24
CA ALA A 445 -9.46 20.56 -23.62
C ALA A 445 -9.30 19.21 -22.91
N VAL A 446 -8.13 18.62 -23.04
CA VAL A 446 -7.70 17.46 -22.26
C VAL A 446 -6.54 17.88 -21.38
N LEU A 447 -6.74 17.85 -20.06
CA LEU A 447 -5.72 18.17 -19.07
C LEU A 447 -5.01 16.89 -18.62
N CYS A 448 -3.69 16.94 -18.59
CA CYS A 448 -2.82 15.85 -18.17
C CYS A 448 -2.10 16.24 -16.87
N SER A 449 -2.11 15.40 -15.83
CA SER A 449 -1.32 15.63 -14.60
C SER A 449 -0.94 14.32 -13.92
N GLY A 450 0.19 14.32 -13.19
CA GLY A 450 0.60 13.24 -12.29
C GLY A 450 0.25 13.48 -10.80
N PHE A 451 -0.38 14.60 -10.45
CA PHE A 451 -0.78 14.93 -9.08
C PHE A 451 -2.14 15.65 -9.06
N SER A 452 -3.12 15.10 -8.35
CA SER A 452 -4.55 15.39 -8.52
C SER A 452 -5.16 16.36 -7.50
N GLY A 453 -4.38 16.92 -6.57
CA GLY A 453 -4.92 17.64 -5.41
C GLY A 453 -5.41 19.06 -5.68
N ASP A 454 -4.51 19.98 -6.02
CA ASP A 454 -4.80 21.43 -5.91
C ASP A 454 -4.93 22.16 -7.25
N ALA A 455 -4.57 21.54 -8.38
CA ALA A 455 -4.52 22.23 -9.68
C ALA A 455 -5.84 22.16 -10.47
N LEU A 456 -6.81 21.35 -10.04
CA LEU A 456 -8.03 20.99 -10.76
C LEU A 456 -9.33 21.51 -10.11
N GLU A 457 -9.26 22.13 -8.93
CA GLU A 457 -10.45 22.64 -8.22
C GLU A 457 -11.27 23.59 -9.11
N GLY A 458 -12.55 23.26 -9.33
CA GLY A 458 -13.53 24.06 -10.08
C GLY A 458 -13.46 23.98 -11.61
N ARG A 459 -12.57 23.16 -12.19
CA ARG A 459 -12.36 23.08 -13.65
C ARG A 459 -12.95 21.85 -14.36
N LEU A 460 -13.35 20.84 -13.59
CA LEU A 460 -13.99 19.62 -14.11
C LEU A 460 -15.52 19.76 -14.24
N ASP A 461 -16.10 20.86 -13.79
CA ASP A 461 -17.54 21.17 -13.93
C ASP A 461 -17.90 21.71 -15.32
N ASN A 462 -16.98 21.64 -16.28
CA ASN A 462 -17.16 22.12 -17.64
C ASN A 462 -17.14 20.94 -18.63
N ASP A 463 -18.25 20.74 -19.35
CA ASP A 463 -18.47 19.66 -20.34
C ASP A 463 -17.43 19.62 -21.48
N TYR A 464 -16.66 20.70 -21.66
CA TYR A 464 -15.58 20.81 -22.64
C TYR A 464 -14.20 20.43 -22.09
N THR A 465 -14.10 19.90 -20.87
CA THR A 465 -12.82 19.56 -20.23
C THR A 465 -12.80 18.10 -19.81
N ALA A 466 -11.80 17.35 -20.26
CA ALA A 466 -11.50 16.02 -19.75
C ALA A 466 -10.16 16.05 -19.02
N PHE A 467 -10.01 15.14 -18.07
CA PHE A 467 -8.76 14.93 -17.35
C PHE A 467 -8.24 13.52 -17.60
N VAL A 468 -6.94 13.42 -17.85
CA VAL A 468 -6.23 12.16 -18.05
C VAL A 468 -5.02 12.13 -17.12
N GLU A 469 -4.97 11.13 -16.24
CA GLU A 469 -3.87 10.98 -15.29
C GLU A 469 -2.61 10.41 -15.96
N LYS A 470 -1.44 10.98 -15.65
CA LYS A 470 -0.14 10.45 -16.08
C LYS A 470 0.27 9.27 -15.18
N PRO A 471 0.80 8.15 -15.72
CA PRO A 471 1.10 7.91 -17.14
C PRO A 471 -0.13 7.44 -17.93
N TYR A 472 -0.28 7.94 -19.17
CA TYR A 472 -1.40 7.64 -20.06
C TYR A 472 -0.97 6.99 -21.37
N ARG A 473 -1.89 6.28 -22.01
CA ARG A 473 -1.79 5.74 -23.37
C ARG A 473 -2.38 6.72 -24.37
N ALA A 474 -1.84 6.76 -25.60
CA ALA A 474 -2.38 7.62 -26.67
C ALA A 474 -3.87 7.36 -26.96
N LYS A 475 -4.34 6.12 -26.76
CA LYS A 475 -5.75 5.75 -26.89
C LYS A 475 -6.65 6.46 -25.87
N GLU A 476 -6.16 6.67 -24.65
CA GLU A 476 -6.92 7.33 -23.58
C GLU A 476 -7.08 8.83 -23.89
N ILE A 477 -6.04 9.46 -24.44
CA ILE A 477 -6.12 10.83 -24.95
C ILE A 477 -7.10 10.92 -26.13
N PHE A 478 -7.07 9.97 -27.07
CA PHE A 478 -8.02 9.92 -28.19
C PHE A 478 -9.48 9.81 -27.71
N GLU A 479 -9.76 8.92 -26.77
CA GLU A 479 -11.10 8.75 -26.18
C GLU A 479 -11.55 9.99 -25.39
N ALA A 480 -10.63 10.65 -24.67
CA ALA A 480 -10.89 11.90 -23.97
C ALA A 480 -11.26 13.03 -24.95
N ILE A 481 -10.49 13.18 -26.04
CA ILE A 481 -10.78 14.13 -27.12
C ILE A 481 -12.17 13.87 -27.71
N GLY A 482 -12.52 12.61 -27.96
CA GLY A 482 -13.85 12.24 -28.45
C GLY A 482 -14.99 12.57 -27.48
N THR A 483 -14.72 12.61 -26.18
CA THR A 483 -15.70 12.93 -25.14
C THR A 483 -15.98 14.42 -25.08
N VAL A 484 -14.94 15.25 -24.97
CA VAL A 484 -15.08 16.71 -24.85
C VAL A 484 -15.65 17.38 -26.10
N ARG A 485 -15.51 16.73 -27.27
CA ARG A 485 -16.09 17.23 -28.53
C ARG A 485 -17.59 16.93 -28.68
N LYS A 486 -18.10 15.87 -28.04
CA LYS A 486 -19.55 15.58 -28.08
C LYS A 486 -20.38 16.65 -27.36
N GLY A 487 -19.86 17.19 -26.25
CA GLY A 487 -20.47 18.35 -25.57
C GLY A 487 -20.58 19.61 -26.45
N LYS A 488 -19.76 19.73 -27.51
CA LYS A 488 -19.84 20.84 -28.50
C LYS A 488 -20.89 20.61 -29.57
N SER A 489 -21.28 19.36 -29.78
CA SER A 489 -22.21 18.95 -30.84
C SER A 489 -23.67 18.97 -30.38
N ASP A 490 -23.92 18.79 -29.07
CA ASP A 490 -25.28 18.75 -28.50
C ASP A 490 -25.85 20.15 -28.15
N ASN A 491 -25.03 21.21 -28.22
CA ASN A 491 -25.41 22.60 -27.90
C ASN A 491 -25.42 23.57 -29.12
N SER A 492 -25.13 23.06 -30.33
CA SER A 492 -25.17 23.80 -31.61
C SER A 492 -26.34 23.33 -32.47
#